data_AF-A0A378B6A9-F1
#
_entry.id   AF-A0A378B6A9-F1
#
_cell.length_a   1.000
_cell.length_b   1.000
_cell.length_c   1.000
_cell.angle_alpha   90.00
_cell.angle_beta   90.00
_cell.angle_gamma   90.00
#
_symmetry.space_group_name_H-M   'P 1'
#
loop_
_entity.id
_entity.type
_entity.pdbx_description
1 polymer ?
#
loop_
_entity_poly.entity_id
_entity_poly.type
_entity_poly.pdbx_seq_one_letter_code
_entity_poly.pdbx_strand_id
1 'polypeptide(L)'
;MTWEATTKRVTPAFLAANTVSSLLAKSDFELEGYGRLTHPLVYDRDSDTLRPVAWEQAFARIGEILRGLQPDEVEFYTSGRASNEAAWLFQLFAREYGTNNFPDCSNMCHESTSVGLPQSIGIGKGTVSLDDFDQTELVISIGHNPGTNHRG
;
A
#
# COMPACT_ATOMS: atom_id res chain seq x y z
N MET A 1 4.37 7.23 -18.47
CA MET A 1 5.28 6.05 -18.46
C MET A 1 4.87 5.19 -17.28
N THR A 2 4.46 3.96 -17.52
CA THR A 2 4.18 2.99 -16.45
C THR A 2 5.51 2.59 -15.80
N TRP A 3 5.75 3.09 -14.60
CA TRP A 3 6.94 2.83 -13.78
C TRP A 3 7.14 1.33 -13.50
N GLU A 4 6.09 0.53 -13.61
CA GLU A 4 6.10 -0.94 -13.55
C GLU A 4 6.99 -1.60 -14.62
N ALA A 5 7.26 -0.91 -15.74
CA ALA A 5 8.05 -1.41 -16.88
C ALA A 5 9.54 -1.00 -16.86
N THR A 6 10.05 -0.44 -15.76
CA THR A 6 11.47 -0.03 -15.69
C THR A 6 12.44 -1.22 -15.73
N THR A 7 13.52 -1.11 -16.49
CA THR A 7 14.65 -2.07 -16.48
C THR A 7 15.66 -1.77 -15.38
N LYS A 8 15.59 -0.59 -14.74
CA LYS A 8 16.49 -0.21 -13.65
C LYS A 8 16.25 -1.08 -12.43
N ARG A 9 17.33 -1.41 -11.72
CA ARG A 9 17.33 -2.24 -10.52
C ARG A 9 18.18 -1.57 -9.46
N VAL A 10 17.63 -1.51 -8.26
CA VAL A 10 18.39 -1.15 -7.07
C VAL A 10 19.16 -2.38 -6.63
N THR A 11 20.48 -2.33 -6.79
CA THR A 11 21.38 -3.44 -6.45
C THR A 11 21.82 -3.37 -4.99
N PRO A 12 22.25 -4.50 -4.39
CA PRO A 12 22.85 -4.48 -3.06
C PRO A 12 24.04 -3.52 -2.93
N ALA A 13 24.84 -3.37 -3.98
CA ALA A 13 25.96 -2.43 -3.99
C ALA A 13 25.50 -0.96 -3.88
N PHE A 14 24.39 -0.60 -4.55
CA PHE A 14 23.80 0.73 -4.42
C PHE A 14 23.33 0.97 -2.98
N LEU A 15 22.63 0.02 -2.38
CA LEU A 15 22.09 0.15 -1.02
C LEU A 15 23.19 0.18 0.05
N ALA A 16 24.31 -0.51 -0.17
CA ALA A 16 25.47 -0.43 0.69
C ALA A 16 26.22 0.91 0.58
N ALA A 17 26.14 1.57 -0.58
CA ALA A 17 26.81 2.84 -0.84
C ALA A 17 25.97 4.09 -0.47
N ASN A 18 24.68 3.92 -0.18
CA ASN A 18 23.78 5.02 0.17
C ASN A 18 23.17 4.78 1.54
N THR A 19 23.39 5.71 2.48
CA THR A 19 22.77 5.61 3.80
C THR A 19 21.27 5.86 3.73
N VAL A 20 20.49 5.28 4.63
CA VAL A 20 19.05 5.52 4.72
C VAL A 20 18.79 7.00 4.95
N SER A 21 19.57 7.67 5.80
CA SER A 21 19.47 9.12 6.00
C SER A 21 19.64 9.91 4.70
N SER A 22 20.55 9.49 3.82
CA SER A 22 20.75 10.17 2.53
C SER A 22 19.59 9.94 1.55
N LEU A 23 18.99 8.75 1.58
CA LEU A 23 17.84 8.40 0.76
C LEU A 23 16.57 9.10 1.24
N LEU A 24 16.39 9.29 2.55
CA LEU A 24 15.26 10.02 3.13
C LEU A 24 15.21 11.50 2.71
N ALA A 25 16.35 12.08 2.31
CA ALA A 25 16.43 13.44 1.80
C ALA A 25 16.05 13.58 0.31
N LYS A 26 15.77 12.46 -0.37
CA LYS A 26 15.41 12.43 -1.80
C LYS A 26 13.91 12.59 -1.99
N SER A 27 13.53 13.17 -3.13
CA SER A 27 12.13 13.19 -3.56
C SER A 27 11.66 11.81 -4.02
N ASP A 28 10.35 11.56 -3.94
CA ASP A 28 9.74 10.31 -4.42
C ASP A 28 10.10 10.02 -5.88
N PHE A 29 10.15 11.07 -6.73
CA PHE A 29 10.55 10.94 -8.13
C PHE A 29 12.00 10.45 -8.29
N GLU A 30 12.93 10.94 -7.45
CA GLU A 30 14.31 10.46 -7.45
C GLU A 30 14.40 9.01 -6.98
N LEU A 31 13.67 8.67 -5.92
CA LEU A 31 13.65 7.33 -5.33
C LEU A 31 13.11 6.28 -6.32
N GLU A 32 11.98 6.57 -6.96
CA GLU A 32 11.42 5.72 -8.02
C GLU A 32 12.37 5.63 -9.22
N GLY A 33 13.12 6.69 -9.51
CA GLY A 33 14.11 6.76 -10.57
C GLY A 33 15.28 5.79 -10.43
N TYR A 34 15.56 5.29 -9.23
CA TYR A 34 16.62 4.29 -8.96
C TYR A 34 16.24 2.87 -9.39
N GLY A 35 14.94 2.57 -9.50
CA GLY A 35 14.42 1.31 -10.03
C GLY A 35 13.91 0.33 -8.97
N ARG A 36 13.67 -0.92 -9.39
CA ARG A 36 13.01 -1.93 -8.55
C ARG A 36 13.97 -2.54 -7.52
N LEU A 37 13.45 -2.76 -6.31
CA LEU A 37 14.09 -3.63 -5.31
C LEU A 37 14.13 -5.07 -5.83
N THR A 38 15.24 -5.75 -5.55
CA THR A 38 15.53 -7.09 -6.08
C THR A 38 15.68 -8.16 -5.00
N HIS A 39 15.86 -7.75 -3.75
CA HIS A 39 16.14 -8.62 -2.62
C HIS A 39 15.33 -8.15 -1.41
N PRO A 40 14.97 -9.05 -0.48
CA PRO A 40 14.61 -8.66 0.87
C PRO A 40 15.77 -7.91 1.52
N LEU A 41 15.45 -6.88 2.31
CA LEU A 41 16.43 -5.99 2.91
C LEU A 41 16.25 -5.94 4.42
N VAL A 42 17.36 -5.77 5.12
CA VAL A 42 17.42 -5.50 6.56
C VAL A 42 18.16 -4.19 6.78
N TYR A 43 17.63 -3.36 7.68
CA TYR A 43 18.33 -2.15 8.10
C TYR A 43 19.45 -2.48 9.09
N ASP A 44 20.65 -1.97 8.80
CA ASP A 44 21.80 -1.98 9.69
C ASP A 44 21.99 -0.58 10.29
N ARG A 45 21.83 -0.48 11.61
CA ARG A 45 21.92 0.77 12.36
C ARG A 45 23.36 1.29 12.45
N ASP A 46 24.36 0.41 12.48
CA ASP A 46 25.76 0.82 12.68
C ASP A 46 26.31 1.52 11.43
N SER A 47 25.93 1.02 10.25
CA SER A 47 26.31 1.62 8.98
C SER A 47 25.25 2.57 8.40
N ASP A 48 24.08 2.69 9.02
CA ASP A 48 22.91 3.40 8.50
C ASP A 48 22.55 2.98 7.06
N THR A 49 22.64 1.69 6.73
CA THR A 49 22.42 1.19 5.36
C THR A 49 21.48 -0.02 5.31
N LEU A 50 20.94 -0.30 4.13
CA LEU A 50 20.12 -1.48 3.88
C LEU A 50 20.98 -2.62 3.31
N ARG A 51 20.94 -3.79 3.94
CA ARG A 51 21.69 -4.98 3.51
C ARG A 51 20.76 -6.05 2.98
N PRO A 52 21.13 -6.79 1.91
CA PRO A 52 20.33 -7.90 1.42
C PRO A 52 20.31 -9.04 2.44
N VAL A 53 19.18 -9.72 2.52
CA VAL A 53 18.98 -10.91 3.33
C VAL A 53 18.25 -11.98 2.51
N ALA A 54 18.51 -13.26 2.81
CA ALA A 54 17.80 -14.36 2.17
C ALA A 54 16.31 -14.35 2.58
N TRP A 55 15.44 -14.85 1.69
CA TRP A 55 13.99 -14.90 1.97
C TRP A 55 13.68 -15.72 3.22
N GLU A 56 14.34 -16.86 3.42
CA GLU A 56 14.15 -17.73 4.57
C GLU A 56 14.49 -17.01 5.87
N GLN A 57 15.57 -16.23 5.87
CA GLN A 57 16.00 -15.45 7.02
C GLN A 57 15.05 -14.27 7.30
N ALA A 58 14.54 -13.61 6.24
CA ALA A 58 13.55 -12.56 6.38
C ALA A 58 12.25 -13.09 7.01
N PHE A 59 11.71 -14.20 6.48
CA PHE A 59 10.51 -14.82 7.03
C PHE A 59 10.70 -15.35 8.45
N ALA A 60 11.84 -16.00 8.73
CA ALA A 60 12.16 -16.48 10.08
C ALA A 60 12.16 -15.33 11.10
N ARG A 61 12.82 -14.22 10.76
CA ARG A 61 12.90 -13.03 11.63
C ARG A 61 11.54 -12.37 11.82
N ILE A 62 10.76 -12.19 10.75
CA ILE A 62 9.40 -11.65 10.85
C ILE A 62 8.54 -12.53 11.77
N GLY A 63 8.57 -13.85 11.56
CA GLY A 63 7.82 -14.80 12.38
C GLY A 63 8.27 -14.83 13.84
N GLU A 64 9.57 -14.68 14.11
CA GLU A 64 10.11 -14.59 15.48
C GLU A 64 9.58 -13.36 16.21
N ILE A 65 9.62 -12.18 15.57
CA ILE A 65 9.10 -10.94 16.14
C ILE A 65 7.61 -11.05 16.38
N LEU A 66 6.83 -11.50 15.39
CA LEU A 66 5.38 -11.64 15.50
C LEU A 66 4.99 -12.61 16.62
N ARG A 67 5.67 -13.75 16.81
CA ARG A 67 5.36 -14.66 17.92
C ARG A 67 5.57 -14.04 19.32
N GLY A 68 6.36 -12.97 19.43
CA GLY A 68 6.62 -12.28 20.69
C GLY A 68 5.66 -11.14 21.02
N LEU A 69 4.80 -10.72 20.08
CA LEU A 69 3.90 -9.58 20.22
C LEU A 69 2.48 -10.04 20.56
N GLN A 70 1.73 -9.23 21.31
CA GLN A 70 0.30 -9.46 21.47
C GLN A 70 -0.44 -9.07 20.18
N PRO A 71 -1.58 -9.72 19.85
CA PRO A 71 -2.28 -9.47 18.59
C PRO A 71 -2.66 -8.00 18.36
N ASP A 72 -3.06 -7.29 19.42
CA ASP A 72 -3.47 -5.87 19.34
C ASP A 72 -2.29 -4.89 19.17
N GLU A 73 -1.04 -5.36 19.31
CA GLU A 73 0.17 -4.55 19.07
C GLU A 73 0.61 -4.57 17.61
N VAL A 74 -0.05 -5.37 16.76
CA VAL A 74 0.31 -5.55 15.35
C VAL A 74 -0.77 -4.98 14.45
N GLU A 75 -0.32 -4.22 13.46
CA GLU A 75 -1.17 -3.65 12.42
C GLU A 75 -0.83 -4.28 11.07
N PHE A 76 -1.86 -4.74 10.35
CA PHE A 76 -1.72 -5.35 9.04
C PHE A 76 -2.33 -4.42 7.99
N TYR A 77 -1.49 -3.61 7.36
CA TYR A 77 -1.92 -2.63 6.36
C TYR A 77 -1.87 -3.19 4.94
N THR A 78 -2.96 -3.05 4.17
CA THR A 78 -3.02 -3.42 2.76
C THR A 78 -3.34 -2.21 1.86
N SER A 79 -2.94 -2.29 0.60
CA SER A 79 -3.26 -1.29 -0.44
C SER A 79 -4.30 -1.83 -1.40
N GLY A 80 -5.20 -0.99 -1.88
CA GLY A 80 -6.12 -1.28 -2.98
C GLY A 80 -5.45 -1.56 -4.33
N ARG A 81 -4.11 -1.43 -4.42
CA ARG A 81 -3.31 -1.92 -5.56
C ARG A 81 -2.95 -3.41 -5.46
N ALA A 82 -3.19 -4.06 -4.32
CA ALA A 82 -3.05 -5.50 -4.19
C ALA A 82 -4.20 -6.22 -4.91
N SER A 83 -3.97 -7.43 -5.40
CA SER A 83 -5.05 -8.25 -5.98
C SER A 83 -6.04 -8.68 -4.89
N ASN A 84 -7.28 -8.97 -5.28
CA ASN A 84 -8.31 -9.45 -4.36
C ASN A 84 -7.89 -10.74 -3.64
N GLU A 85 -7.19 -11.65 -4.33
CA GLU A 85 -6.69 -12.91 -3.78
C GLU A 85 -5.60 -12.66 -2.72
N ALA A 86 -4.66 -11.77 -3.01
CA ALA A 86 -3.60 -11.40 -2.07
C ALA A 86 -4.18 -10.73 -0.82
N ALA A 87 -5.12 -9.79 -1.00
CA ALA A 87 -5.82 -9.14 0.10
C ALA A 87 -6.61 -10.15 0.95
N TRP A 88 -7.28 -11.12 0.31
CA TRP A 88 -8.03 -12.17 1.00
C TRP A 88 -7.15 -13.09 1.84
N LEU A 89 -6.01 -13.54 1.31
CA LEU A 89 -5.05 -14.35 2.08
C LEU A 89 -4.42 -13.55 3.23
N PHE A 90 -4.11 -12.28 3.00
CA PHE A 90 -3.50 -11.43 4.01
C PHE A 90 -4.43 -11.14 5.20
N GLN A 91 -5.72 -10.90 4.94
CA GLN A 91 -6.70 -10.74 6.04
C GLN A 91 -6.98 -12.05 6.79
N LEU A 92 -6.91 -13.22 6.13
CA LEU A 92 -7.00 -14.50 6.84
C LEU A 92 -5.82 -14.68 7.79
N PHE A 93 -4.61 -14.34 7.33
CA PHE A 93 -3.41 -14.41 8.16
C PHE A 93 -3.52 -13.51 9.39
N ALA A 94 -3.96 -12.25 9.24
CA ALA A 94 -4.14 -11.34 10.36
C ALA A 94 -5.17 -11.86 11.40
N ARG A 95 -6.28 -12.45 10.93
CA ARG A 95 -7.31 -13.02 11.81
C ARG A 95 -6.85 -14.30 12.50
N GLU A 96 -6.12 -15.16 11.80
CA GLU A 96 -5.49 -16.35 12.40
C GLU A 96 -4.42 -15.96 13.43
N TYR A 97 -3.69 -14.86 13.16
CA TYR A 97 -2.77 -14.25 14.12
C TYR A 97 -3.48 -13.70 15.37
N GLY A 98 -4.81 -13.47 15.29
CA GLY A 98 -5.65 -13.11 16.42
C GLY A 98 -6.06 -11.64 16.48
N THR A 99 -5.88 -10.87 15.40
CA THR A 99 -6.22 -9.44 15.38
C THR A 99 -7.17 -9.08 14.23
N ASN A 100 -7.98 -8.05 14.47
CA ASN A 100 -8.76 -7.37 13.44
C ASN A 100 -8.18 -5.99 13.11
N ASN A 101 -7.00 -5.65 13.61
CA ASN A 101 -6.30 -4.40 13.33
C ASN A 101 -5.72 -4.41 11.90
N PHE A 102 -6.63 -4.25 10.94
CA PHE A 102 -6.37 -4.36 9.50
C PHE A 102 -6.91 -3.11 8.78
N PRO A 103 -6.26 -1.94 8.94
CA PRO A 103 -6.62 -0.76 8.17
C PRO A 103 -6.19 -0.92 6.72
N ASP A 104 -7.02 -0.45 5.81
CA ASP A 104 -6.75 -0.39 4.37
C ASP A 104 -6.59 1.08 3.95
N CYS A 105 -5.86 1.34 2.86
CA CYS A 105 -5.82 2.67 2.25
C CYS A 105 -7.22 3.27 1.98
N SER A 106 -8.26 2.44 1.83
CA SER A 106 -9.64 2.91 1.76
C SER A 106 -10.19 3.46 3.08
N ASN A 107 -9.69 3.07 4.26
CA ASN A 107 -10.04 3.74 5.51
C ASN A 107 -9.66 5.23 5.45
N MET A 108 -8.47 5.55 4.91
CA MET A 108 -8.04 6.95 4.81
C MET A 108 -8.79 7.76 3.74
N CYS A 109 -9.40 7.12 2.73
CA CYS A 109 -10.00 7.80 1.58
C CYS A 109 -11.54 7.65 1.45
N HIS A 110 -12.13 6.63 2.03
CA HIS A 110 -13.52 6.21 1.83
C HIS A 110 -14.31 5.94 3.12
N GLU A 111 -13.69 6.05 4.30
CA GLU A 111 -14.36 5.78 5.59
C GLU A 111 -15.53 6.73 5.85
N SER A 112 -15.36 8.03 5.58
CA SER A 112 -16.44 9.03 5.70
C SER A 112 -17.64 8.73 4.78
N THR A 113 -17.36 8.31 3.54
CA THR A 113 -18.37 7.90 2.55
C THR A 113 -19.08 6.62 2.97
N SER A 114 -18.34 5.65 3.51
CA SER A 114 -18.86 4.35 3.97
C SER A 114 -19.77 4.46 5.21
N VAL A 115 -19.58 5.49 6.04
CA VAL A 115 -20.46 5.79 7.19
C VAL A 115 -21.68 6.63 6.79
N GLY A 116 -21.50 7.64 5.92
CA GLY A 116 -22.55 8.60 5.58
C GLY A 116 -23.59 8.12 4.57
N LEU A 117 -23.17 7.37 3.54
CA LEU A 117 -24.07 6.90 2.48
C LEU A 117 -25.10 5.87 2.97
N PRO A 118 -24.78 4.88 3.84
CA PRO A 118 -25.80 3.95 4.33
C PRO A 118 -26.93 4.64 5.09
N GLN A 119 -26.63 5.71 5.84
CA GLN A 119 -27.65 6.50 6.55
C GLN A 119 -28.57 7.28 5.59
N SER A 120 -28.10 7.57 4.38
CA SER A 120 -28.83 8.39 3.41
C SER A 120 -29.59 7.56 2.38
N ILE A 121 -28.95 6.50 1.84
CA ILE A 121 -29.47 5.71 0.72
C ILE A 121 -29.39 4.19 0.94
N GLY A 122 -28.96 3.73 2.13
CA GLY A 122 -28.87 2.32 2.47
C GLY A 122 -27.70 1.54 1.84
N ILE A 123 -26.87 2.18 1.01
CA ILE A 123 -25.76 1.55 0.29
C ILE A 123 -24.50 2.41 0.45
N GLY A 124 -23.38 1.85 0.93
CA GLY A 124 -22.12 2.57 1.17
C GLY A 124 -21.21 2.76 -0.04
N LYS A 125 -21.74 2.61 -1.26
CA LYS A 125 -21.00 2.61 -2.52
C LYS A 125 -21.76 3.39 -3.59
N GLY A 126 -21.06 3.79 -4.65
CA GLY A 126 -21.70 4.36 -5.84
C GLY A 126 -22.75 3.40 -6.40
N THR A 127 -23.95 3.92 -6.65
CA THR A 127 -25.08 3.17 -7.22
C THR A 127 -25.21 3.35 -8.73
N VAL A 128 -24.38 4.22 -9.30
CA VAL A 128 -24.36 4.57 -10.72
C VAL A 128 -23.27 3.77 -11.44
N SER A 129 -23.55 3.39 -12.67
CA SER A 129 -22.61 2.77 -13.60
C SER A 129 -22.03 3.81 -14.57
N LEU A 130 -21.05 3.42 -15.38
CA LEU A 130 -20.52 4.30 -16.42
C LEU A 130 -21.56 4.60 -17.52
N ASP A 131 -22.49 3.68 -17.77
CA ASP A 131 -23.53 3.83 -18.81
C ASP A 131 -24.54 4.93 -18.47
N ASP A 132 -24.66 5.29 -17.18
CA ASP A 132 -25.56 6.36 -16.72
C ASP A 132 -25.11 7.75 -17.21
N PHE A 133 -23.83 7.90 -17.60
CA PHE A 133 -23.34 9.15 -18.20
C PHE A 133 -23.97 9.44 -19.56
N ASP A 134 -24.34 8.41 -20.33
CA ASP A 134 -24.96 8.59 -21.65
C ASP A 134 -26.47 8.92 -21.55
N GLN A 135 -27.09 8.68 -20.40
CA GLN A 135 -28.51 8.93 -20.18
C GLN A 135 -28.80 10.13 -19.27
N THR A 136 -27.79 10.67 -18.59
CA THR A 136 -27.99 11.79 -17.67
C THR A 136 -28.07 13.13 -18.41
N GLU A 137 -29.04 13.95 -18.03
CA GLU A 137 -29.19 15.32 -18.54
C GLU A 137 -28.41 16.34 -17.70
N LEU A 138 -27.95 15.95 -16.49
CA LEU A 138 -27.24 16.84 -15.57
C LEU A 138 -26.25 16.05 -14.69
N VAL A 139 -24.99 16.51 -14.70
CA VAL A 139 -23.94 16.02 -13.78
C VAL A 139 -23.58 17.13 -12.81
N ILE A 140 -23.69 16.84 -11.51
CA ILE A 140 -23.28 17.76 -10.44
C ILE A 140 -22.04 17.17 -9.75
N SER A 141 -20.89 17.83 -9.89
CA SER A 141 -19.63 17.43 -9.23
C SER A 141 -19.37 18.33 -8.03
N ILE A 142 -19.41 17.76 -6.82
CA ILE A 142 -19.19 18.48 -5.56
C ILE A 142 -18.03 17.81 -4.81
N GLY A 143 -17.00 18.59 -4.46
CA GLY A 143 -15.85 18.08 -3.70
C GLY A 143 -14.96 17.08 -4.45
N HIS A 144 -15.13 16.94 -5.77
CA HIS A 144 -14.37 16.02 -6.61
C HIS A 144 -13.75 16.74 -7.82
N ASN A 145 -12.53 16.33 -8.22
CA ASN A 145 -11.84 16.85 -9.41
C ASN A 145 -11.57 15.73 -10.43
N PRO A 146 -12.55 15.39 -11.28
CA PRO A 146 -12.43 14.28 -12.23
C PRO A 146 -11.38 14.55 -13.32
N GLY A 147 -11.14 15.81 -13.70
CA GLY A 147 -10.19 16.16 -14.78
C GLY A 147 -8.73 15.77 -14.51
N THR A 148 -8.34 15.61 -13.24
CA THR A 148 -7.00 15.17 -12.84
C THR A 148 -6.98 13.80 -12.18
N ASN A 149 -8.05 13.41 -11.48
CA ASN A 149 -8.03 12.22 -10.61
C ASN A 149 -8.79 11.01 -11.19
N HIS A 150 -9.62 11.22 -12.21
CA HIS A 150 -10.38 10.17 -12.91
C HIS A 150 -10.46 10.50 -14.40
N ARG A 151 -9.36 10.26 -15.12
CA ARG A 151 -9.38 10.31 -16.59
C ARG A 151 -9.97 9.00 -17.10
N GLY A 152 -11.12 9.09 -17.78
CA GLY A 152 -11.63 8.02 -18.62
C GLY A 152 -10.66 7.68 -19.75
#